data_AF-A0A0T9YT67-F1
#
_entry.id   AF-A0A0T9YT67-F1
#
_cell.length_a   1.000
_cell.length_b   1.000
_cell.length_c   1.000
_cell.angle_alpha   90.00
_cell.angle_beta   90.00
_cell.angle_gamma   90.00
#
_symmetry.space_group_name_H-M   'P 1'
#
loop_
_entity.id
_entity.type
_entity.pdbx_description
1 polymer ?
#
loop_
_entity_poly.entity_id
_entity_poly.type
_entity_poly.pdbx_seq_one_letter_code
_entity_poly.pdbx_strand_id
1 'polypeptide(L)'
;MQAVYGQTIDRPSAHEILSAKLAPAQEAPAQEAPAPRGQYDPLPWPDDFEVPPMPAPVEPQGPAVWEEILKNPTVKSVLNTTAREITRSIFGTGRRRRK
;
A
#
# COMPACT_ATOMS: atom_id res chain seq x y z
N MET A 1 -37.51 -23.14 18.71
CA MET A 1 -36.05 -23.28 18.49
C MET A 1 -35.54 -22.03 17.80
N GLN A 2 -34.36 -21.57 18.20
CA GLN A 2 -33.92 -20.17 18.14
C GLN A 2 -33.41 -19.80 16.73
N ALA A 3 -33.86 -18.67 16.18
CA ALA A 3 -33.44 -18.11 14.89
C ALA A 3 -32.09 -17.35 14.96
N VAL A 4 -31.10 -17.91 15.65
CA VAL A 4 -29.89 -17.17 16.07
C VAL A 4 -28.74 -17.23 15.05
N TYR A 5 -28.83 -18.06 14.00
CA TYR A 5 -27.69 -18.34 13.10
C TYR A 5 -27.80 -17.74 11.69
N GLY A 6 -28.64 -16.71 11.48
CA GLY A 6 -28.92 -16.18 10.13
C GLY A 6 -28.74 -14.67 9.97
N GLN A 7 -28.10 -13.96 10.90
CA GLN A 7 -27.92 -12.52 10.76
C GLN A 7 -26.79 -12.22 9.77
N THR A 8 -27.12 -11.53 8.69
CA THR A 8 -26.15 -10.96 7.75
C THR A 8 -25.45 -9.80 8.46
N ILE A 9 -24.15 -9.98 8.72
CA ILE A 9 -23.32 -8.91 9.28
C ILE A 9 -22.81 -8.10 8.10
N ASP A 10 -23.26 -6.85 8.00
CA ASP A 10 -22.68 -5.89 7.09
C ASP A 10 -21.36 -5.39 7.69
N ARG A 11 -20.24 -5.71 7.02
CA ARG A 11 -18.90 -5.33 7.45
C ARG A 11 -18.32 -4.39 6.39
N PRO A 12 -17.59 -3.34 6.82
CA PRO A 12 -16.98 -2.42 5.88
C PRO A 12 -16.04 -3.18 4.93
N SER A 13 -16.14 -2.87 3.64
CA SER A 13 -15.34 -3.53 2.62
C SER A 13 -13.87 -3.08 2.69
N ALA A 14 -12.96 -3.91 2.17
CA ALA A 14 -11.54 -3.55 2.12
C ALA A 14 -11.28 -2.21 1.39
N HIS A 15 -12.08 -1.92 0.37
CA HIS A 15 -12.02 -0.67 -0.37
C HIS A 15 -12.44 0.52 0.49
N GLU A 16 -13.54 0.41 1.24
CA GLU A 16 -14.01 1.47 2.16
C GLU A 16 -12.99 1.79 3.25
N ILE A 17 -12.38 0.74 3.83
CA ILE A 17 -11.34 0.89 4.85
C ILE A 17 -10.12 1.62 4.25
N LEU A 18 -9.71 1.26 3.04
CA LEU A 18 -8.57 1.90 2.37
C LEU A 18 -8.88 3.34 1.97
N SER A 19 -10.08 3.60 1.43
CA SER A 19 -10.48 4.97 1.06
C SER A 19 -10.61 5.88 2.29
N ALA A 20 -11.10 5.36 3.42
CA ALA A 20 -11.17 6.13 4.67
C ALA A 20 -9.79 6.47 5.22
N LYS A 21 -8.79 5.58 5.05
CA LYS A 21 -7.41 5.84 5.44
C LYS A 21 -6.68 6.80 4.50
N LEU A 22 -7.04 6.79 3.23
CA LEU A 22 -6.42 7.62 2.20
C LEU A 22 -7.09 8.99 2.06
N ALA A 23 -8.32 9.14 2.57
CA ALA A 23 -8.97 10.42 2.69
C ALA A 23 -8.07 11.37 3.51
N PRO A 24 -7.85 12.62 3.04
CA PRO A 24 -7.03 13.58 3.75
C PRO A 24 -7.58 13.73 5.17
N ALA A 25 -6.74 13.43 6.16
CA ALA A 25 -7.11 13.31 7.56
C ALA A 25 -8.01 14.48 7.98
N GLN A 26 -9.28 14.16 8.24
CA GLN A 26 -10.23 15.08 8.82
C GLN A 26 -9.75 15.35 10.26
N GLU A 27 -9.10 16.50 10.44
CA GLU A 27 -8.74 17.16 11.69
C GLU A 27 -8.65 16.22 12.90
N ALA A 28 -7.53 15.50 12.99
CA ALA A 28 -7.03 15.10 14.30
C ALA A 28 -6.86 16.39 15.13
N PRO A 29 -7.26 16.44 16.42
CA PRO A 29 -6.92 17.56 17.28
C PRO A 29 -5.42 17.79 17.14
N ALA A 30 -5.04 19.06 16.90
CA ALA A 30 -3.67 19.47 16.71
C ALA A 30 -2.83 18.86 17.84
N GLN A 31 -2.12 17.78 17.51
CA GLN A 31 -1.13 17.22 18.39
C GLN A 31 -0.09 18.32 18.47
N GLU A 32 0.03 18.96 19.64
CA GLU A 32 1.03 20.01 19.86
C GLU A 32 2.35 19.51 19.30
N ALA A 33 2.79 20.14 18.21
CA ALA A 33 4.06 19.84 17.64
C ALA A 33 5.08 20.12 18.76
N PRO A 34 5.95 19.15 19.12
CA PRO A 34 7.01 19.43 20.07
C PRO A 34 7.77 20.64 19.55
N ALA A 35 8.03 21.61 20.43
CA ALA A 35 8.76 22.82 20.09
C ALA A 35 10.03 22.45 19.28
N PRO A 36 10.40 23.24 18.25
CA PRO A 36 11.57 22.94 17.45
C PRO A 36 12.78 22.87 18.37
N ARG A 37 13.29 21.65 18.58
CA ARG A 37 14.55 21.45 19.30
C ARG A 37 15.63 22.18 18.51
N GLY A 38 16.32 23.11 19.16
CA GLY A 38 17.43 23.83 18.57
C GLY A 38 18.53 22.86 18.12
N GLN A 39 19.50 23.36 17.36
CA GLN A 39 20.65 22.59 16.85
C GLN A 39 21.43 21.78 17.91
N TYR A 40 21.24 22.07 19.20
CA TYR A 40 21.94 21.43 20.31
C TYR A 40 21.04 21.31 21.56
N ASP A 41 19.87 20.68 21.46
CA ASP A 41 19.16 20.21 22.65
C ASP A 41 19.63 18.77 22.95
N PRO A 42 20.66 18.56 23.80
CA PRO A 42 21.11 17.23 24.13
C PRO A 42 19.97 16.51 24.86
N LEU A 43 19.52 15.40 24.29
CA LEU A 43 18.60 14.49 24.96
C LEU A 43 19.23 14.08 26.31
N PRO A 44 18.45 13.93 27.41
CA PRO A 44 18.95 13.50 28.72
C PRO A 44 19.27 12.00 28.73
N TRP A 45 20.03 11.54 27.73
CA TRP A 45 20.45 10.16 27.54
C TRP A 45 21.89 10.05 28.04
N PRO A 46 22.22 9.06 28.89
CA PRO A 46 23.60 8.76 29.26
C PRO A 46 24.50 8.66 28.03
N ASP A 47 25.68 9.28 28.05
CA ASP A 47 26.65 9.20 26.93
C ASP A 47 27.25 7.78 26.76
N ASP A 48 26.98 6.87 27.70
CA ASP A 48 27.58 5.54 27.81
C ASP A 48 26.83 4.45 27.00
N PHE A 49 25.98 4.80 26.04
CA PHE A 49 25.32 3.79 25.21
C PHE A 49 26.31 3.20 24.20
N GLU A 50 26.76 1.97 24.49
CA GLU A 50 27.47 1.13 23.53
C GLU A 50 26.50 0.74 22.39
N VAL A 51 26.49 1.53 21.32
CA VAL A 51 25.70 1.23 20.13
C VAL A 51 26.36 0.06 19.40
N PRO A 52 25.68 -1.09 19.24
CA PRO A 52 26.24 -2.19 18.48
C PRO A 52 26.51 -1.75 17.03
N PRO A 53 27.58 -2.26 16.39
CA PRO A 53 27.87 -1.92 15.00
C PRO A 53 26.67 -2.29 14.12
N MET A 54 26.28 -1.39 13.23
CA MET A 54 25.18 -1.62 12.28
C MET A 54 25.45 -2.91 11.48
N PRO A 55 24.46 -3.79 11.29
CA PRO A 55 24.65 -4.98 10.46
C PRO A 55 25.02 -4.58 9.03
N ALA A 56 25.84 -5.42 8.38
CA ALA A 56 26.18 -5.21 6.98
C ALA A 56 24.90 -5.15 6.12
N PRO A 57 24.84 -4.25 5.11
CA PRO A 57 23.72 -4.21 4.18
C PRO A 57 23.49 -5.59 3.59
N VAL A 58 22.29 -6.15 3.81
CA VAL A 58 21.88 -7.40 3.18
C VAL A 58 21.59 -7.07 1.72
N GLU A 59 22.50 -7.47 0.83
CA GLU A 59 22.18 -7.48 -0.59
C GLU A 59 20.95 -8.38 -0.80
N PRO A 60 19.89 -7.89 -1.47
CA PRO A 60 18.73 -8.72 -1.75
C PRO A 60 19.18 -9.95 -2.53
N GLN A 61 19.10 -11.12 -1.90
CA GLN A 61 19.45 -12.38 -2.57
C GLN A 61 18.38 -12.69 -3.61
N GLY A 62 18.74 -12.48 -4.87
CA GLY A 62 17.96 -12.91 -6.01
C GLY A 62 17.07 -11.82 -6.62
N PRO A 63 16.46 -12.12 -7.78
CA PRO A 63 15.51 -11.22 -8.41
C PRO A 63 14.41 -10.90 -7.40
N ALA A 64 14.02 -9.63 -7.30
CA ALA A 64 12.88 -9.25 -6.46
C ALA A 64 11.71 -10.19 -6.80
N VAL A 65 10.97 -10.68 -5.80
CA VAL A 65 9.87 -11.65 -5.99
C VAL A 65 8.93 -11.21 -7.12
N TRP A 66 8.75 -9.89 -7.28
CA TRP A 66 8.03 -9.26 -8.39
C TRP A 66 8.63 -9.51 -9.78
N GLU A 67 9.94 -9.43 -9.94
CA GLU A 67 10.62 -9.77 -11.19
C GLU A 67 10.45 -11.24 -11.56
N GLU A 68 10.50 -12.15 -10.59
CA GLU A 68 10.32 -13.58 -10.83
C GLU A 68 8.88 -13.87 -11.29
N ILE A 69 7.89 -13.24 -10.65
CA ILE A 69 6.48 -13.31 -11.05
C ILE A 69 6.28 -12.74 -12.45
N LEU A 70 6.92 -11.61 -12.78
CA LEU A 70 6.82 -10.98 -14.10
C LEU A 70 7.58 -11.74 -15.20
N LYS A 71 8.58 -12.56 -14.87
CA LYS A 71 9.30 -13.38 -15.85
C LYS A 71 8.43 -14.52 -16.38
N ASN A 72 7.38 -14.93 -15.66
CA ASN A 72 6.47 -15.99 -16.07
C ASN A 72 5.61 -15.56 -17.29
N PRO A 73 5.64 -16.32 -18.41
CA PRO A 73 4.89 -16.00 -19.63
C PRO A 73 3.36 -15.96 -19.43
N THR A 74 2.84 -16.74 -18.47
CA THR A 74 1.41 -16.78 -18.13
C THR A 74 0.95 -15.49 -17.46
N VAL A 75 1.81 -14.87 -16.64
CA VAL A 75 1.49 -13.58 -15.99
C VAL A 75 1.58 -12.43 -16.99
N LYS A 76 2.59 -12.44 -17.87
CA LYS A 76 2.76 -11.46 -18.95
C LYS A 76 1.56 -11.44 -19.91
N SER A 77 1.00 -12.59 -20.27
CA SER A 77 -0.14 -12.67 -21.19
C SER A 77 -1.42 -12.11 -20.57
N VAL A 78 -1.67 -12.37 -19.29
CA VAL A 78 -2.78 -11.78 -18.53
C VAL A 78 -2.62 -10.26 -18.45
N LEU A 79 -1.43 -9.77 -18.06
CA LEU A 79 -1.17 -8.34 -17.94
C LEU A 79 -1.33 -7.60 -19.28
N ASN A 80 -0.79 -8.14 -20.38
CA ASN A 80 -0.91 -7.53 -21.71
C ASN A 80 -2.37 -7.50 -22.20
N THR A 81 -3.15 -8.54 -21.88
CA THR A 81 -4.57 -8.59 -22.21
C THR A 81 -5.35 -7.55 -21.39
N THR A 82 -5.13 -7.50 -20.08
CA THR A 82 -5.77 -6.53 -19.19
C THR A 82 -5.37 -5.10 -19.52
N ALA A 83 -4.10 -4.84 -19.80
CA ALA A 83 -3.63 -3.53 -20.23
C ALA A 83 -4.31 -3.09 -21.53
N ARG A 84 -4.43 -3.99 -22.52
CA ARG A 84 -5.13 -3.69 -23.78
C ARG A 84 -6.63 -3.48 -23.58
N GLU A 85 -7.25 -4.23 -22.68
CA GLU A 85 -8.69 -4.12 -22.40
C GLU A 85 -9.02 -2.85 -21.59
N ILE A 86 -8.17 -2.50 -20.62
CA ILE A 86 -8.22 -1.23 -19.89
C ILE A 86 -7.97 -0.07 -20.86
N THR A 87 -6.96 -0.17 -21.71
CA THR A 87 -6.69 0.86 -22.73
C THR A 87 -7.84 0.98 -23.72
N ARG A 88 -8.45 -0.13 -24.17
CA ARG A 88 -9.60 -0.09 -25.08
C ARG A 88 -10.87 0.45 -24.42
N SER A 89 -11.11 0.15 -23.14
CA SER A 89 -12.26 0.66 -22.38
C SER A 89 -12.10 2.15 -22.06
N ILE A 90 -10.90 2.60 -21.71
CA ILE A 90 -10.60 4.01 -21.43
C ILE A 90 -10.50 4.84 -22.72
N PHE A 91 -9.76 4.37 -23.72
CA PHE A 91 -9.56 5.08 -25.00
C PHE A 91 -10.61 4.74 -26.07
N GLY A 92 -11.70 4.06 -25.69
CA GLY A 92 -12.94 4.05 -26.47
C GLY A 92 -12.85 3.52 -27.89
N THR A 93 -11.96 2.57 -28.20
CA THR A 93 -11.97 1.90 -29.54
C THR A 93 -13.01 0.78 -29.60
N GLY A 94 -14.18 1.04 -29.00
CA GLY A 94 -15.39 0.25 -29.17
C GLY A 94 -16.23 0.87 -30.28
N ARG A 95 -16.65 0.04 -31.23
CA ARG A 95 -17.67 0.32 -32.29
C ARG A 95 -17.16 0.89 -33.61
N ARG A 96 -16.44 0.06 -34.38
CA ARG A 96 -16.57 0.11 -35.84
C ARG A 96 -17.78 -0.77 -36.26
N ARG A 97 -18.99 -0.23 -36.13
CA ARG A 97 -20.14 -0.72 -36.90
C ARG A 97 -19.80 -0.50 -38.38
N ARG A 98 -19.75 -1.57 -39.17
CA ARG A 98 -19.90 -1.48 -40.62
C ARG A 98 -21.09 -2.34 -41.03
N LYS A 99 -21.87 -1.68 -41.88
CA LYS A 99 -23.16 -2.02 -42.45
C LYS A 99 -23.08 -3.30 -43.28
#